data_AF-A0A1W2BBL9-F1
#
_entry.id   AF-A0A1W2BBL9-F1
#
_cell.length_a   1.000
_cell.length_b   1.000
_cell.length_c   1.000
_cell.angle_alpha   90.00
_cell.angle_beta   90.00
_cell.angle_gamma   90.00
#
_symmetry.space_group_name_H-M   'P 1'
#
loop_
_entity.id
_entity.type
_entity.pdbx_description
1 polymer ?
#
loop_
_entity_poly.entity_id
_entity_poly.type
_entity_poly.pdbx_seq_one_letter_code
_entity_poly.pdbx_strand_id
1 'polypeptide(L)'
;MKKLFLLCSAIICCLQGYAQTFSPSSATINSGDQVTITTSGETATKYLTNIYLSEINSISITPGSSYAGYISSVMNGLPDFYSIATQRPTSFKATINNSYTAAIKIKIAFQVSYNGTGGSGSERVFCEITVNPTPVPTSYGNQVRSRTFYKNDCSSGFESDPYVYTVPANTFTAPTQAEANALADARIDAQGQNAANAALTCKQVYYNTEASAVFTKNNCGPNLTPTAVTYIVTANKHKSLISQADADAKAQADIDANGQNYANANGMCIAVPYIEGPDQAYTTVDYTYFVGNRSPGETYEWIIPTNFTVVSGLTDFSITLVPKRAGTAPNTKTIKVKITKSNGEILTISKQVTIIYCLNCPI
;
A
#
# COMPACT_ATOMS: atom_id res chain seq x y z
N MET A 1 -3.09 18.50 25.56
CA MET A 1 -4.38 18.86 26.20
C MET A 1 -4.18 18.90 27.70
N LYS A 2 -4.25 20.10 28.28
CA LYS A 2 -4.14 20.37 29.72
C LYS A 2 -5.27 19.62 30.44
N LYS A 3 -4.96 18.53 31.15
CA LYS A 3 -5.93 17.89 32.04
C LYS A 3 -5.90 18.62 33.37
N LEU A 4 -6.90 19.46 33.52
CA LEU A 4 -7.47 19.98 34.77
C LEU A 4 -7.41 18.86 35.82
N PHE A 5 -6.47 18.97 36.76
CA PHE A 5 -6.44 18.08 37.93
C PHE A 5 -7.65 18.46 38.77
N LEU A 6 -8.69 17.63 38.66
CA LEU A 6 -9.82 17.63 39.58
C LEU A 6 -9.22 17.46 40.98
N LEU A 7 -9.37 18.50 41.80
CA LEU A 7 -9.15 18.46 43.24
C LEU A 7 -10.23 17.56 43.85
N CYS A 8 -10.19 16.26 43.55
CA CYS A 8 -10.87 15.29 44.37
C CYS A 8 -10.15 15.35 45.72
N SER A 9 -10.79 16.00 46.68
CA SER A 9 -10.52 15.84 48.10
C SER A 9 -10.62 14.36 48.44
N ALA A 10 -9.57 13.60 48.14
CA ALA A 10 -9.29 12.37 48.83
C ALA A 10 -9.19 12.79 50.28
N ILE A 11 -10.14 12.32 51.07
CA ILE A 11 -10.16 12.44 52.52
C ILE A 11 -8.81 11.91 52.98
N ILE A 12 -7.87 12.82 53.19
CA ILE A 12 -6.62 12.56 53.87
C ILE A 12 -7.07 12.25 55.29
N CYS A 13 -7.17 10.97 55.64
CA CYS A 13 -7.40 10.58 57.02
C CYS A 13 -6.09 10.78 57.80
N CYS A 14 -5.71 12.04 58.01
CA CYS A 14 -4.73 12.44 59.00
C CYS A 14 -5.40 12.25 60.37
N LEU A 15 -5.18 11.11 61.00
CA LEU A 15 -5.52 10.97 62.41
C LEU A 15 -4.51 11.78 63.24
N GLN A 16 -5.04 12.59 64.15
CA GLN A 16 -4.23 13.40 65.06
C GLN A 16 -3.63 12.48 66.14
N GLY A 17 -2.31 12.52 66.29
CA GLY A 17 -1.63 12.06 67.49
C GLY A 17 -1.14 13.28 68.26
N TYR A 18 -1.49 13.44 69.53
CA TYR A 18 -1.10 14.60 70.35
C TYR A 18 -1.23 15.96 69.60
N ALA A 19 -2.38 16.18 68.92
CA ALA A 19 -2.67 17.35 68.07
C ALA A 19 -1.74 17.60 66.86
N GLN A 20 -0.81 16.70 66.53
CA GLN A 20 0.07 16.73 65.35
C GLN A 20 -0.50 15.89 64.21
N THR A 21 -0.11 16.19 62.96
CA THR A 21 -0.56 15.44 61.77
C THR A 21 0.57 14.73 61.06
N PHE A 22 0.29 13.53 60.54
CA PHE A 22 1.25 12.64 59.89
C PHE A 22 0.90 12.53 58.41
N SER A 23 1.81 12.96 57.55
CA SER A 23 1.57 13.04 56.11
C SER A 23 2.63 12.27 55.35
N PRO A 24 2.25 11.25 54.55
CA PRO A 24 3.17 10.65 53.60
C PRO A 24 3.54 11.64 52.50
N SER A 25 4.76 11.52 51.96
CA SER A 25 5.25 12.31 50.83
C SER A 25 4.44 12.08 49.55
N SER A 26 3.77 10.92 49.43
CA SER A 26 2.80 10.62 48.39
C SER A 26 1.73 9.66 48.92
N ALA A 27 0.48 9.85 48.49
CA ALA A 27 -0.63 8.92 48.78
C ALA A 27 -0.56 7.62 47.93
N THR A 28 0.24 7.62 46.86
CA THR A 28 0.43 6.45 45.98
C THR A 28 1.89 6.34 45.57
N ILE A 29 2.44 5.13 45.67
CA ILE A 29 3.83 4.81 45.33
C ILE A 29 3.87 3.52 44.49
N ASN A 30 4.95 3.28 43.74
CA ASN A 30 5.20 1.99 43.11
C ASN A 30 5.99 1.07 44.05
N SER A 31 5.85 -0.24 43.88
CA SER A 31 6.65 -1.23 44.60
C SER A 31 8.14 -0.92 44.47
N GLY A 32 8.82 -0.75 45.60
CA GLY A 32 10.24 -0.41 45.66
C GLY A 32 10.54 1.08 45.85
N ASP A 33 9.55 1.97 45.69
CA ASP A 33 9.71 3.40 45.93
C ASP A 33 9.91 3.69 47.43
N GLN A 34 10.68 4.73 47.74
CA GLN A 34 10.82 5.25 49.10
C GLN A 34 9.67 6.21 49.42
N VAL A 35 9.05 6.04 50.59
CA VAL A 35 8.09 7.00 51.16
C VAL A 35 8.66 7.65 52.41
N THR A 36 8.49 8.97 52.51
CA THR A 36 8.80 9.73 53.73
C THR A 36 7.49 10.08 54.42
N ILE A 37 7.35 9.75 55.71
CA ILE A 37 6.25 10.22 56.55
C ILE A 37 6.79 11.37 57.39
N THR A 38 6.19 12.54 57.26
CA THR A 38 6.60 13.74 58.00
C THR A 38 5.51 14.13 58.98
N THR A 39 5.91 14.45 60.21
CA THR A 39 5.03 15.03 61.22
C THR A 39 5.00 16.53 61.10
N SER A 40 3.83 17.13 61.29
CA SER A 40 3.67 18.59 61.30
C SER A 40 2.92 19.05 62.54
N GLY A 41 3.18 20.30 62.94
CA GLY A 41 2.68 20.87 64.19
C GLY A 41 3.63 20.71 65.38
N GLU A 42 4.86 20.24 65.17
CA GLU A 42 5.89 20.19 66.20
C GLU A 42 6.40 21.60 66.56
N THR A 43 6.66 21.81 67.84
CA THR A 43 7.13 23.07 68.41
C THR A 43 8.14 22.79 69.53
N ALA A 44 8.86 23.81 70.00
CA ALA A 44 9.81 23.66 71.10
C ALA A 44 9.20 23.12 72.41
N THR A 45 7.88 23.26 72.61
CA THR A 45 7.17 22.83 73.82
C THR A 45 6.31 21.58 73.62
N LYS A 46 6.19 21.08 72.37
CA LYS A 46 5.40 19.90 71.99
C LYS A 46 6.01 19.26 70.74
N TYR A 47 6.70 18.13 70.89
CA TYR A 47 7.41 17.46 69.78
C TYR A 47 7.51 15.95 69.98
N LEU A 48 7.77 15.22 68.90
CA LEU A 48 8.03 13.79 68.98
C LEU A 48 9.49 13.53 69.35
N THR A 49 9.69 12.59 70.26
CA THR A 49 11.02 12.15 70.69
C THR A 49 11.41 10.82 70.07
N ASN A 50 10.43 10.01 69.65
CA ASN A 50 10.67 8.74 68.99
C ASN A 50 9.50 8.38 68.06
N ILE A 51 9.84 7.76 66.94
CA ILE A 51 8.91 7.15 66.00
C ILE A 51 9.56 5.87 65.46
N TYR A 52 8.84 4.76 65.55
CA TYR A 52 9.25 3.53 64.89
C TYR A 52 8.05 2.82 64.28
N LEU A 53 8.32 2.06 63.23
CA LEU A 53 7.32 1.25 62.56
C LEU A 53 6.85 0.16 63.52
N SER A 54 5.55 0.16 63.85
CA SER A 54 4.94 -0.83 64.72
C SER A 54 4.48 -2.04 63.90
N GLU A 55 3.65 -1.80 62.88
CA GLU A 55 3.15 -2.84 61.99
C GLU A 55 2.69 -2.22 60.66
N ILE A 56 2.68 -3.02 59.60
CA ILE A 56 2.04 -2.69 58.34
C ILE A 56 0.91 -3.69 58.13
N ASN A 57 -0.32 -3.19 58.18
CA ASN A 57 -1.49 -3.98 57.91
C ASN A 57 -1.99 -3.67 56.50
N SER A 58 -2.15 -4.70 55.66
CA SER A 58 -2.84 -4.52 54.39
C SER A 58 -4.31 -4.18 54.64
N ILE A 59 -4.80 -3.08 54.06
CA ILE A 59 -6.22 -2.76 54.09
C ILE A 59 -6.85 -3.44 52.87
N SER A 60 -7.83 -4.30 53.11
CA SER A 60 -8.56 -4.94 52.02
C SER A 60 -9.42 -3.90 51.31
N ILE A 61 -9.18 -3.69 50.01
CA ILE A 61 -10.08 -2.89 49.15
C ILE A 61 -11.22 -3.74 48.55
N THR A 62 -11.22 -5.06 48.80
CA THR A 62 -12.26 -6.01 48.35
C THR A 62 -12.55 -7.01 49.47
N PRO A 63 -13.81 -7.35 49.80
CA PRO A 63 -14.08 -8.25 50.93
C PRO A 63 -13.47 -9.65 50.72
N GLY A 64 -12.56 -10.09 51.60
CA GLY A 64 -12.25 -11.52 51.77
C GLY A 64 -10.81 -12.01 51.65
N SER A 65 -9.83 -11.17 51.28
CA SER A 65 -8.41 -11.60 51.16
C SER A 65 -7.47 -10.80 52.05
N SER A 66 -6.63 -11.50 52.83
CA SER A 66 -5.48 -10.92 53.52
C SER A 66 -4.31 -10.80 52.54
N TYR A 67 -3.80 -9.59 52.34
CA TYR A 67 -2.65 -9.34 51.44
C TYR A 67 -1.32 -9.23 52.20
N ALA A 68 -1.29 -9.58 53.50
CA ALA A 68 -0.14 -9.39 54.36
C ALA A 68 1.14 -10.07 53.85
N GLY A 69 1.01 -11.21 53.15
CA GLY A 69 2.16 -11.94 52.58
C GLY A 69 2.78 -11.31 51.32
N TYR A 70 2.13 -10.31 50.72
CA TYR A 70 2.60 -9.66 49.49
C TYR A 70 3.27 -8.30 49.72
N ILE A 71 3.19 -7.77 50.95
CA ILE A 71 3.78 -6.49 51.32
C ILE A 71 5.02 -6.74 52.15
N SER A 72 6.14 -6.13 51.74
CA SER A 72 7.34 -6.06 52.57
C SER A 72 7.81 -4.62 52.70
N SER A 73 8.48 -4.28 53.80
CA SER A 73 9.02 -2.94 54.01
C SER A 73 10.40 -2.99 54.63
N VAL A 74 11.23 -2.02 54.27
CA VAL A 74 12.58 -1.83 54.82
C VAL A 74 12.71 -0.37 55.28
N MET A 75 13.14 -0.16 56.52
CA MET A 75 13.49 1.19 56.99
C MET A 75 14.77 1.66 56.32
N ASN A 76 14.75 2.90 55.82
CA ASN A 76 15.89 3.50 55.15
C ASN A 76 16.51 4.57 56.04
N GLY A 77 17.66 4.26 56.64
CA GLY A 77 18.35 5.16 57.56
C GLY A 77 17.67 5.26 58.93
N LEU A 78 18.23 6.10 59.80
CA LEU A 78 17.66 6.41 61.11
C LEU A 78 16.56 7.48 60.95
N PRO A 79 15.47 7.42 61.74
CA PRO A 79 14.47 8.48 61.75
C PRO A 79 15.12 9.83 62.08
N ASP A 80 14.67 10.86 61.40
CA ASP A 80 15.09 12.23 61.70
C ASP A 80 14.15 12.77 62.77
N PHE A 81 14.64 13.01 63.99
CA PHE A 81 13.80 13.45 65.12
C PHE A 81 13.76 14.98 65.29
N TYR A 82 12.80 15.44 66.10
CA TYR A 82 12.72 16.85 66.45
C TYR A 82 13.95 17.34 67.23
N SER A 83 14.62 18.33 66.65
CA SER A 83 15.75 19.01 67.27
C SER A 83 15.36 20.43 67.61
N ILE A 84 15.35 20.78 68.90
CA ILE A 84 15.02 22.14 69.35
C ILE A 84 16.03 23.16 68.79
N ALA A 85 17.30 22.77 68.66
CA ALA A 85 18.37 23.64 68.17
C ALA A 85 18.22 23.99 66.68
N THR A 86 17.65 23.08 65.88
CA THR A 86 17.55 23.24 64.42
C THR A 86 16.11 23.29 63.90
N GLN A 87 15.12 23.16 64.79
CA GLN A 87 13.68 23.05 64.49
C GLN A 87 13.37 22.07 63.35
N ARG A 88 14.13 20.98 63.27
CA ARG A 88 13.95 19.95 62.25
C ARG A 88 12.75 19.10 62.64
N PRO A 89 11.67 19.01 61.84
CA PRO A 89 10.52 18.16 62.17
C PRO A 89 10.87 16.67 62.08
N THR A 90 10.08 15.85 62.76
CA THR A 90 10.24 14.41 62.81
C THR A 90 9.82 13.77 61.48
N SER A 91 10.64 12.88 60.94
CA SER A 91 10.32 12.13 59.73
C SER A 91 10.86 10.70 59.72
N PHE A 92 10.13 9.83 59.04
CA PHE A 92 10.42 8.40 58.89
C PHE A 92 10.49 8.03 57.41
N LYS A 93 11.48 7.22 57.01
CA LYS A 93 11.64 6.76 55.63
C LYS A 93 11.61 5.25 55.53
N ALA A 94 10.80 4.72 54.62
CA ALA A 94 10.78 3.30 54.30
C ALA A 94 10.63 3.06 52.80
N THR A 95 11.18 1.95 52.33
CA THR A 95 10.85 1.37 51.03
C THR A 95 9.80 0.31 51.23
N ILE A 96 8.75 0.33 50.41
CA ILE A 96 7.64 -0.63 50.50
C ILE A 96 7.51 -1.37 49.18
N ASN A 97 7.51 -2.69 49.22
CA ASN A 97 7.34 -3.55 48.06
C ASN A 97 5.95 -4.18 48.07
N ASN A 98 5.38 -4.33 46.88
CA ASN A 98 4.15 -5.06 46.62
C ASN A 98 4.41 -6.13 45.55
N SER A 99 4.45 -7.39 45.96
CA SER A 99 4.62 -8.55 45.08
C SER A 99 3.30 -9.12 44.55
N TYR A 100 2.16 -8.50 44.89
CA TYR A 100 0.86 -8.88 44.35
C TYR A 100 0.68 -8.37 42.92
N THR A 101 -0.36 -8.81 42.22
CA THR A 101 -0.64 -8.41 40.82
C THR A 101 -1.46 -7.13 40.70
N ALA A 102 -1.98 -6.61 41.82
CA ALA A 102 -2.81 -5.41 41.87
C ALA A 102 -2.31 -4.42 42.94
N ALA A 103 -2.75 -3.17 42.83
CA ALA A 103 -2.44 -2.16 43.82
C ALA A 103 -3.07 -2.51 45.18
N ILE A 104 -2.29 -2.38 46.26
CA ILE A 104 -2.74 -2.66 47.62
C ILE A 104 -2.72 -1.36 48.42
N LYS A 105 -3.85 -1.04 49.05
CA LYS A 105 -3.90 0.01 50.07
C LYS A 105 -3.42 -0.58 51.40
N ILE A 106 -2.51 0.10 52.08
CA ILE A 106 -1.94 -0.34 53.36
C ILE A 106 -2.20 0.69 54.45
N LYS A 107 -2.42 0.21 55.67
CA LYS A 107 -2.40 0.99 56.91
C LYS A 107 -1.05 0.81 57.55
N ILE A 108 -0.28 1.89 57.65
CA ILE A 108 1.01 1.89 58.32
C ILE A 108 0.79 2.41 59.73
N ALA A 109 1.09 1.58 60.72
CA ALA A 109 0.98 1.94 62.12
C ALA A 109 2.36 2.29 62.70
N PHE A 110 2.43 3.43 63.36
CA PHE A 110 3.60 3.91 64.08
C PHE A 110 3.33 3.91 65.56
N GLN A 111 4.28 3.42 66.35
CA GLN A 111 4.33 3.77 67.76
C GLN A 111 5.14 5.06 67.88
N VAL A 112 4.56 6.08 68.49
CA VAL A 112 5.22 7.37 68.70
C VAL A 112 5.35 7.66 70.17
N SER A 113 6.46 8.31 70.55
CA SER A 113 6.66 8.87 71.87
C SER A 113 6.75 10.38 71.74
N TYR A 114 6.11 11.09 72.65
CA TYR A 114 6.01 12.54 72.61
C TYR A 114 6.34 13.15 73.98
N ASN A 115 6.80 14.40 73.94
CA ASN A 115 7.00 15.24 75.12
C ASN A 115 6.32 16.59 74.91
N GLY A 116 5.64 17.11 75.95
CA GLY A 116 5.19 18.49 75.93
C GLY A 116 4.60 19.04 77.24
N THR A 117 4.13 20.29 77.19
CA THR A 117 3.43 20.99 78.29
C THR A 117 2.08 20.33 78.58
N GLY A 118 2.15 19.25 79.37
CA GLY A 118 1.03 18.35 79.68
C GLY A 118 1.46 16.93 80.06
N GLY A 119 2.74 16.58 79.89
CA GLY A 119 3.31 15.28 80.24
C GLY A 119 4.02 14.59 79.06
N SER A 120 4.72 13.50 79.36
CA SER A 120 5.29 12.57 78.37
C SER A 120 4.34 11.39 78.18
N GLY A 121 4.31 10.83 76.98
CA GLY A 121 3.42 9.70 76.68
C GLY A 121 3.77 8.98 75.39
N SER A 122 2.99 7.96 75.08
CA SER A 122 3.12 7.20 73.83
C SER A 122 1.76 6.80 73.31
N GLU A 123 1.59 6.85 72.00
CA GLU A 123 0.35 6.50 71.30
C GLU A 123 0.65 5.80 69.97
N ARG A 124 -0.38 5.20 69.38
CA ARG A 124 -0.32 4.58 68.05
C ARG A 124 -0.98 5.50 67.04
N VAL A 125 -0.24 5.87 65.99
CA VAL A 125 -0.74 6.72 64.90
C VAL A 125 -0.71 5.93 63.59
N PHE A 126 -1.62 6.25 62.68
CA PHE A 126 -1.78 5.52 61.44
C PHE A 126 -1.73 6.46 60.24
N CYS A 127 -1.15 5.99 59.14
CA CYS A 127 -1.32 6.61 57.82
C CYS A 127 -1.68 5.54 56.78
N GLU A 128 -2.32 5.97 55.68
CA GLU A 128 -2.67 5.09 54.57
C GLU A 128 -1.92 5.45 53.30
N ILE A 129 -1.45 4.43 52.56
CA ILE A 129 -0.77 4.58 51.27
C ILE A 129 -1.26 3.49 50.32
N THR A 130 -1.35 3.78 49.03
CA THR A 130 -1.56 2.77 47.97
C THR A 130 -0.24 2.41 47.31
N VAL A 131 0.10 1.12 47.25
CA VAL A 131 1.34 0.61 46.65
C VAL A 131 0.99 -0.15 45.36
N ASN A 132 1.38 0.39 44.21
CA ASN A 132 1.24 -0.30 42.92
C ASN A 132 2.19 -1.51 42.85
N PRO A 133 1.82 -2.59 42.16
CA PRO A 133 2.65 -3.79 42.06
C PRO A 133 3.92 -3.52 41.24
N THR A 134 4.92 -4.39 41.35
CA THR A 134 6.03 -4.40 40.39
C THR A 134 5.47 -4.64 38.98
N PRO A 135 5.77 -3.79 37.98
CA PRO A 135 5.31 -4.04 36.61
C PRO A 135 5.84 -5.40 36.14
N VAL A 136 4.95 -6.33 35.83
CA VAL A 136 5.34 -7.58 35.17
C VAL A 136 5.85 -7.21 33.77
N PRO A 137 7.06 -7.63 33.35
CA PRO A 137 7.51 -7.41 31.99
C PRO A 137 6.53 -8.11 31.05
N THR A 138 5.88 -7.36 30.17
CA THR A 138 5.08 -7.96 29.10
C THR A 138 6.03 -8.51 28.06
N SER A 139 6.03 -9.84 27.87
CA SER A 139 6.77 -10.48 26.78
C SER A 139 5.85 -10.66 25.58
N TYR A 140 6.25 -10.15 24.43
CA TYR A 140 5.55 -10.28 23.16
C TYR A 140 6.26 -11.34 22.31
N GLY A 141 5.51 -12.29 21.76
CA GLY A 141 6.02 -13.23 20.77
C GLY A 141 6.13 -12.57 19.39
N ASN A 142 7.07 -12.98 18.55
CA ASN A 142 7.13 -12.50 17.17
C ASN A 142 5.86 -12.94 16.40
N GLN A 143 5.45 -12.13 15.43
CA GLN A 143 4.49 -12.58 14.41
C GLN A 143 5.19 -13.45 13.37
N VAL A 144 4.42 -14.15 12.54
CA VAL A 144 5.00 -14.89 11.40
C VAL A 144 5.82 -13.92 10.55
N ARG A 145 7.08 -14.27 10.28
CA ARG A 145 7.99 -13.53 9.39
C ARG A 145 8.47 -14.46 8.28
N SER A 146 8.60 -13.94 7.08
CA SER A 146 9.09 -14.74 5.95
C SER A 146 9.80 -13.87 4.91
N ARG A 147 10.74 -14.46 4.18
CA ARG A 147 11.35 -13.85 2.99
C ARG A 147 11.64 -14.90 1.93
N THR A 148 11.54 -14.50 0.67
CA THR A 148 11.91 -15.33 -0.47
C THR A 148 13.39 -15.17 -0.78
N PHE A 149 14.06 -16.30 -0.96
CA PHE A 149 15.45 -16.43 -1.37
C PHE A 149 15.54 -17.26 -2.63
N TYR A 150 16.64 -17.08 -3.36
CA TYR A 150 17.00 -17.90 -4.51
C TYR A 150 18.38 -18.48 -4.26
N LYS A 151 18.64 -19.66 -4.80
CA LYS A 151 19.97 -20.26 -4.73
C LYS A 151 20.97 -19.35 -5.47
N ASN A 152 22.05 -18.96 -4.80
CA ASN A 152 22.98 -17.94 -5.31
C ASN A 152 24.37 -18.50 -5.70
N ASP A 153 24.56 -19.81 -5.60
CA ASP A 153 25.75 -20.57 -6.01
C ASP A 153 25.52 -21.31 -7.35
N CYS A 154 24.59 -20.84 -8.17
CA CYS A 154 24.39 -21.36 -9.52
C CYS A 154 25.45 -20.83 -10.50
N SER A 155 25.90 -21.70 -11.41
CA SER A 155 26.79 -21.33 -12.51
C SER A 155 26.06 -20.49 -13.56
N SER A 156 26.81 -19.79 -14.41
CA SER A 156 26.23 -19.01 -15.52
C SER A 156 25.29 -19.85 -16.39
N GLY A 157 24.12 -19.30 -16.71
CA GLY A 157 23.07 -20.00 -17.46
C GLY A 157 22.13 -20.86 -16.60
N PHE A 158 22.30 -20.87 -15.27
CA PHE A 158 21.43 -21.59 -14.35
C PHE A 158 20.86 -20.68 -13.26
N GLU A 159 19.62 -20.95 -12.84
CA GLU A 159 18.93 -20.27 -11.74
C GLU A 159 18.12 -21.30 -10.93
N SER A 160 17.43 -20.91 -9.86
CA SER A 160 16.56 -21.80 -9.08
C SER A 160 15.13 -21.30 -9.00
N ASP A 161 14.23 -22.18 -8.58
CA ASP A 161 12.92 -21.77 -8.08
C ASP A 161 13.07 -20.88 -6.82
N PRO A 162 12.04 -20.09 -6.48
CA PRO A 162 12.03 -19.36 -5.21
C PRO A 162 11.89 -20.30 -4.01
N TYR A 163 12.59 -19.98 -2.92
CA TYR A 163 12.45 -20.63 -1.62
C TYR A 163 12.00 -19.64 -0.55
N VAL A 164 10.89 -19.92 0.13
CA VAL A 164 10.35 -19.06 1.19
C VAL A 164 10.80 -19.58 2.54
N TYR A 165 11.74 -18.87 3.18
CA TYR A 165 12.12 -19.16 4.56
C TYR A 165 11.15 -18.46 5.50
N THR A 166 10.50 -19.24 6.37
CA THR A 166 9.47 -18.75 7.30
C THR A 166 9.88 -19.01 8.74
N VAL A 167 9.80 -17.98 9.58
CA VAL A 167 9.85 -18.09 11.04
C VAL A 167 8.41 -18.02 11.56
N PRO A 168 7.87 -19.11 12.14
CA PRO A 168 6.54 -19.12 12.73
C PRO A 168 6.39 -18.09 13.85
N ALA A 169 5.14 -17.73 14.16
CA ALA A 169 4.85 -16.86 15.30
C ALA A 169 5.31 -17.51 16.62
N ASN A 170 5.64 -16.67 17.61
CA ASN A 170 6.08 -17.06 18.96
C ASN A 170 7.38 -17.91 19.00
N THR A 171 8.18 -17.91 17.94
CA THR A 171 9.53 -18.52 17.93
C THR A 171 10.50 -17.71 18.82
N PHE A 172 10.37 -16.39 18.82
CA PHE A 172 11.14 -15.43 19.60
C PHE A 172 10.23 -14.59 20.48
N THR A 173 10.69 -14.21 21.66
CA THR A 173 9.97 -13.34 22.60
C THR A 173 10.84 -12.16 23.02
N ALA A 174 10.25 -10.97 23.15
CA ALA A 174 10.94 -9.75 23.61
C ALA A 174 10.00 -8.79 24.38
N PRO A 175 10.54 -7.77 25.09
CA PRO A 175 9.72 -6.78 25.81
C PRO A 175 8.78 -5.96 24.93
N THR A 176 9.03 -5.90 23.62
CA THR A 176 8.14 -5.28 22.65
C THR A 176 7.91 -6.18 21.44
N GLN A 177 6.77 -5.99 20.77
CA GLN A 177 6.46 -6.70 19.52
C GLN A 177 7.49 -6.44 18.41
N ALA A 178 8.02 -5.20 18.34
CA ALA A 178 8.98 -4.80 17.33
C ALA A 178 10.32 -5.53 17.50
N GLU A 179 10.80 -5.65 18.73
CA GLU A 179 12.03 -6.38 19.03
C GLU A 179 11.88 -7.88 18.75
N ALA A 180 10.75 -8.49 19.10
CA ALA A 180 10.51 -9.91 18.82
C ALA A 180 10.51 -10.17 17.30
N ASN A 181 9.88 -9.28 16.52
CA ASN A 181 9.90 -9.35 15.06
C ASN A 181 11.31 -9.11 14.50
N ALA A 182 12.09 -8.19 15.06
CA ALA A 182 13.46 -7.94 14.64
C ALA A 182 14.37 -9.16 14.84
N LEU A 183 14.17 -9.93 15.93
CA LEU A 183 14.88 -11.20 16.14
C LEU A 183 14.52 -12.25 15.07
N ALA A 184 13.23 -12.36 14.74
CA ALA A 184 12.77 -13.25 13.66
C ALA A 184 13.32 -12.83 12.30
N ASP A 185 13.38 -11.53 12.00
CA ASP A 185 13.96 -11.00 10.77
C ASP A 185 15.48 -11.24 10.72
N ALA A 186 16.20 -11.01 11.83
CA ALA A 186 17.63 -11.30 11.93
C ALA A 186 17.93 -12.80 11.71
N ARG A 187 17.06 -13.69 12.18
CA ARG A 187 17.14 -15.13 11.90
C ARG A 187 16.99 -15.43 10.42
N ILE A 188 16.03 -14.79 9.75
CA ILE A 188 15.81 -14.91 8.30
C ILE A 188 17.03 -14.41 7.54
N ASP A 189 17.59 -13.27 7.92
CA ASP A 189 18.78 -12.69 7.30
C ASP A 189 20.01 -13.60 7.44
N ALA A 190 20.20 -14.19 8.62
CA ALA A 190 21.34 -15.05 8.91
C ALA A 190 21.27 -16.43 8.24
N GLN A 191 20.07 -16.96 7.98
CA GLN A 191 19.91 -18.36 7.56
C GLN A 191 19.18 -18.57 6.24
N GLY A 192 18.38 -17.62 5.79
CA GLY A 192 17.51 -17.80 4.65
C GLY A 192 18.27 -18.16 3.38
N GLN A 193 19.42 -17.53 3.13
CA GLN A 193 20.26 -17.84 1.97
C GLN A 193 20.87 -19.24 2.04
N ASN A 194 21.40 -19.64 3.21
CA ASN A 194 21.98 -20.97 3.41
C ASN A 194 20.92 -22.06 3.25
N ALA A 195 19.71 -21.83 3.78
CA ALA A 195 18.58 -22.73 3.63
C ALA A 195 18.15 -22.87 2.15
N ALA A 196 18.09 -21.76 1.41
CA ALA A 196 17.80 -21.80 -0.04
C ALA A 196 18.89 -22.56 -0.81
N ASN A 197 20.16 -22.33 -0.50
CA ASN A 197 21.27 -23.03 -1.14
C ASN A 197 21.26 -24.54 -0.86
N ALA A 198 20.81 -24.96 0.33
CA ALA A 198 20.69 -26.37 0.69
C ALA A 198 19.44 -27.04 0.11
N ALA A 199 18.32 -26.33 0.03
CA ALA A 199 17.02 -26.91 -0.33
C ALA A 199 16.76 -26.94 -1.84
N LEU A 200 17.39 -26.06 -2.62
CA LEU A 200 17.13 -25.89 -4.04
C LEU A 200 18.23 -26.49 -4.92
N THR A 201 17.87 -26.83 -6.15
CA THR A 201 18.79 -27.22 -7.22
C THR A 201 18.81 -26.16 -8.31
N CYS A 202 19.99 -25.94 -8.91
CA CYS A 202 20.11 -25.08 -10.07
C CYS A 202 19.51 -25.76 -11.32
N LYS A 203 18.72 -25.00 -12.08
CA LYS A 203 18.04 -25.39 -13.31
C LYS A 203 18.54 -24.53 -14.46
N GLN A 204 18.71 -25.13 -15.62
CA GLN A 204 19.11 -24.41 -16.82
C GLN A 204 18.05 -23.36 -17.16
N VAL A 205 18.49 -22.15 -17.49
CA VAL A 205 17.62 -21.09 -18.01
C VAL A 205 17.54 -21.23 -19.52
N TYR A 206 16.31 -21.36 -20.02
CA TYR A 206 15.99 -21.31 -21.43
C TYR A 206 15.42 -19.94 -21.77
N TYR A 207 15.79 -19.41 -22.93
CA TYR A 207 15.33 -18.12 -23.43
C TYR A 207 14.57 -18.33 -24.73
N ASN A 208 13.50 -17.55 -24.96
CA ASN A 208 12.78 -17.64 -26.22
C ASN A 208 13.67 -17.26 -27.41
N THR A 209 13.43 -17.90 -28.53
CA THR A 209 13.87 -17.44 -29.84
C THR A 209 12.98 -16.30 -30.33
N GLU A 210 13.44 -15.52 -31.31
CA GLU A 210 12.61 -14.47 -31.88
C GLU A 210 11.35 -15.08 -32.52
N ALA A 211 10.19 -14.53 -32.16
CA ALA A 211 8.90 -14.92 -32.70
C ALA A 211 8.17 -13.68 -33.22
N SER A 212 7.39 -13.83 -34.27
CA SER A 212 6.58 -12.74 -34.82
C SER A 212 5.30 -13.24 -35.46
N ALA A 213 4.30 -12.37 -35.51
CA ALA A 213 3.09 -12.60 -36.29
C ALA A 213 2.58 -11.29 -36.90
N VAL A 214 1.89 -11.41 -38.02
CA VAL A 214 1.30 -10.29 -38.74
C VAL A 214 -0.15 -10.12 -38.31
N PHE A 215 -0.51 -8.92 -37.88
CA PHE A 215 -1.87 -8.59 -37.46
C PHE A 215 -2.42 -7.45 -38.33
N THR A 216 -3.65 -7.60 -38.78
CA THR A 216 -4.37 -6.56 -39.52
C THR A 216 -5.17 -5.72 -38.55
N LYS A 217 -5.06 -4.39 -38.65
CA LYS A 217 -5.89 -3.47 -37.86
C LYS A 217 -7.36 -3.79 -38.09
N ASN A 218 -8.17 -3.91 -37.04
CA ASN A 218 -9.56 -4.37 -37.17
C ASN A 218 -10.60 -3.35 -36.67
N ASN A 219 -10.16 -2.17 -36.26
CA ASN A 219 -11.02 -1.10 -35.75
C ASN A 219 -11.09 0.11 -36.70
N CYS A 220 -11.06 -0.13 -38.01
CA CYS A 220 -11.26 0.92 -39.02
C CYS A 220 -12.74 1.26 -39.18
N GLY A 221 -13.02 2.54 -39.44
CA GLY A 221 -14.36 3.00 -39.80
C GLY A 221 -14.83 2.45 -41.16
N PRO A 222 -16.13 2.61 -41.48
CA PRO A 222 -16.68 2.14 -42.76
C PRO A 222 -15.96 2.78 -43.96
N ASN A 223 -15.84 2.03 -45.06
CA ASN A 223 -15.15 2.43 -46.30
C ASN A 223 -13.64 2.69 -46.19
N LEU A 224 -13.00 2.21 -45.11
CA LEU A 224 -11.56 2.25 -44.95
C LEU A 224 -10.97 0.83 -45.02
N THR A 225 -9.84 0.69 -45.70
CA THR A 225 -9.07 -0.55 -45.75
C THR A 225 -7.98 -0.51 -44.67
N PRO A 226 -7.92 -1.52 -43.78
CA PRO A 226 -6.88 -1.58 -42.76
C PRO A 226 -5.53 -2.01 -43.32
N THR A 227 -4.45 -1.57 -42.68
CA THR A 227 -3.10 -2.11 -42.93
C THR A 227 -2.76 -3.23 -41.96
N ALA A 228 -1.82 -4.08 -42.38
CA ALA A 228 -1.19 -5.06 -41.51
C ALA A 228 0.12 -4.53 -40.93
N VAL A 229 0.44 -4.94 -39.71
CA VAL A 229 1.74 -4.68 -39.05
C VAL A 229 2.26 -5.97 -38.43
N THR A 230 3.59 -6.11 -38.37
CA THR A 230 4.24 -7.25 -37.72
C THR A 230 4.49 -6.92 -36.26
N TYR A 231 4.00 -7.76 -35.35
CA TYR A 231 4.37 -7.73 -33.95
C TYR A 231 5.52 -8.70 -33.71
N ILE A 232 6.62 -8.22 -33.14
CA ILE A 232 7.85 -9.00 -32.92
C ILE A 232 8.11 -9.11 -31.42
N VAL A 233 8.27 -10.33 -30.95
CA VAL A 233 8.85 -10.66 -29.66
C VAL A 233 10.30 -11.07 -29.91
N THR A 234 11.23 -10.17 -29.56
CA THR A 234 12.66 -10.38 -29.77
C THR A 234 13.16 -11.59 -28.98
N ALA A 235 14.26 -12.19 -29.44
CA ALA A 235 14.95 -13.24 -28.70
C ALA A 235 15.34 -12.77 -27.29
N ASN A 236 15.37 -13.70 -26.33
CA ASN A 236 15.72 -13.47 -24.91
C ASN A 236 14.76 -12.56 -24.11
N LYS A 237 13.58 -12.22 -24.63
CA LYS A 237 12.57 -11.45 -23.90
C LYS A 237 11.93 -12.25 -22.75
N HIS A 238 11.64 -13.51 -22.99
CA HIS A 238 10.99 -14.45 -22.08
C HIS A 238 11.96 -15.57 -21.69
N LYS A 239 11.88 -16.00 -20.43
CA LYS A 239 12.68 -17.10 -19.91
C LYS A 239 11.84 -18.22 -19.30
N SER A 240 12.42 -19.42 -19.23
CA SER A 240 11.86 -20.59 -18.58
C SER A 240 12.91 -21.42 -17.86
N LEU A 241 12.52 -22.00 -16.72
CA LEU A 241 13.28 -23.04 -16.02
C LEU A 241 12.76 -24.46 -16.34
N ILE A 242 11.81 -24.58 -17.26
CA ILE A 242 11.17 -25.85 -17.65
C ILE A 242 11.81 -26.39 -18.93
N SER A 243 11.77 -25.62 -20.01
CA SER A 243 12.31 -26.01 -21.31
C SER A 243 12.39 -24.84 -22.29
N GLN A 244 13.09 -25.05 -23.40
CA GLN A 244 13.09 -24.16 -24.56
C GLN A 244 11.66 -23.93 -25.10
N ALA A 245 10.89 -25.01 -25.26
CA ALA A 245 9.52 -24.93 -25.76
C ALA A 245 8.59 -24.10 -24.86
N ASP A 246 8.78 -24.13 -23.54
CA ASP A 246 8.02 -23.29 -22.61
C ASP A 246 8.40 -21.80 -22.75
N ALA A 247 9.67 -21.49 -22.97
CA ALA A 247 10.10 -20.11 -23.23
C ALA A 247 9.53 -19.59 -24.56
N ASP A 248 9.56 -20.40 -25.61
CA ASP A 248 8.97 -20.06 -26.91
C ASP A 248 7.44 -19.95 -26.84
N ALA A 249 6.78 -20.81 -26.06
CA ALA A 249 5.33 -20.72 -25.82
C ALA A 249 4.92 -19.43 -25.10
N LYS A 250 5.73 -18.93 -24.16
CA LYS A 250 5.52 -17.61 -23.53
C LYS A 250 5.65 -16.46 -24.52
N ALA A 251 6.60 -16.54 -25.46
CA ALA A 251 6.73 -15.56 -26.53
C ALA A 251 5.50 -15.59 -27.46
N GLN A 252 4.99 -16.78 -27.80
CA GLN A 252 3.76 -16.90 -28.59
C GLN A 252 2.54 -16.36 -27.84
N ALA A 253 2.40 -16.67 -26.54
CA ALA A 253 1.29 -16.16 -25.73
C ALA A 253 1.30 -14.62 -25.63
N ASP A 254 2.49 -14.00 -25.58
CA ASP A 254 2.65 -12.54 -25.64
C ASP A 254 2.16 -11.99 -26.99
N ILE A 255 2.56 -12.62 -28.11
CA ILE A 255 2.07 -12.29 -29.45
C ILE A 255 0.54 -12.38 -29.53
N ASP A 256 -0.03 -13.47 -29.03
CA ASP A 256 -1.48 -13.71 -29.08
C ASP A 256 -2.26 -12.70 -28.21
N ALA A 257 -1.71 -12.33 -27.04
CA ALA A 257 -2.33 -11.39 -26.11
C ALA A 257 -2.23 -9.93 -26.56
N ASN A 258 -1.10 -9.54 -27.18
CA ASN A 258 -0.78 -8.14 -27.43
C ASN A 258 -0.81 -7.74 -28.91
N GLY A 259 -0.71 -8.71 -29.83
CA GLY A 259 -0.52 -8.46 -31.26
C GLY A 259 -1.63 -7.65 -31.91
N GLN A 260 -2.91 -7.97 -31.62
CA GLN A 260 -4.04 -7.23 -32.18
C GLN A 260 -4.14 -5.80 -31.63
N ASN A 261 -3.87 -5.61 -30.33
CA ASN A 261 -3.85 -4.27 -29.73
C ASN A 261 -2.73 -3.42 -30.34
N TYR A 262 -1.57 -4.01 -30.54
CA TYR A 262 -0.46 -3.36 -31.23
C TYR A 262 -0.83 -2.97 -32.67
N ALA A 263 -1.48 -3.84 -33.44
CA ALA A 263 -1.97 -3.51 -34.78
C ALA A 263 -3.04 -2.42 -34.79
N ASN A 264 -3.90 -2.39 -33.78
CA ASN A 264 -4.88 -1.33 -33.63
C ASN A 264 -4.24 0.00 -33.25
N ALA A 265 -3.12 0.02 -32.53
CA ALA A 265 -2.42 1.25 -32.18
C ALA A 265 -1.50 1.77 -33.31
N ASN A 266 -0.84 0.86 -34.05
CA ASN A 266 0.23 1.22 -34.98
C ASN A 266 -0.15 1.03 -36.46
N GLY A 267 -1.22 0.29 -36.76
CA GLY A 267 -1.75 0.17 -38.11
C GLY A 267 -2.51 1.42 -38.56
N MET A 268 -2.67 1.57 -39.86
CA MET A 268 -3.39 2.67 -40.50
C MET A 268 -4.73 2.20 -41.08
N CYS A 269 -5.68 3.13 -41.21
CA CYS A 269 -6.89 2.93 -41.99
C CYS A 269 -6.79 3.82 -43.23
N ILE A 270 -6.71 3.19 -44.40
CA ILE A 270 -6.53 3.88 -45.69
C ILE A 270 -7.90 4.05 -46.34
N ALA A 271 -8.24 5.27 -46.74
CA ALA A 271 -9.47 5.53 -47.46
C ALA A 271 -9.39 4.93 -48.88
N VAL A 272 -10.42 4.18 -49.28
CA VAL A 272 -10.44 3.56 -50.62
C VAL A 272 -10.85 4.63 -51.65
N PRO A 273 -10.10 4.76 -52.77
CA PRO A 273 -10.52 5.64 -53.86
C PRO A 273 -11.89 5.26 -54.42
N TYR A 274 -12.68 6.24 -54.81
CA TYR A 274 -13.98 6.04 -55.46
C TYR A 274 -14.20 7.11 -56.55
N ILE A 275 -15.14 6.85 -57.46
CA ILE A 275 -15.52 7.84 -58.48
C ILE A 275 -16.72 8.62 -57.94
N GLU A 276 -16.54 9.91 -57.71
CA GLU A 276 -17.59 10.86 -57.37
C GLU A 276 -18.18 11.48 -58.65
N GLY A 277 -19.49 11.76 -58.62
CA GLY A 277 -20.24 12.28 -59.75
C GLY A 277 -21.67 11.75 -59.76
N PRO A 278 -22.52 12.21 -60.70
CA PRO A 278 -23.93 11.85 -60.71
C PRO A 278 -24.16 10.38 -61.11
N ASP A 279 -25.18 9.75 -60.53
CA ASP A 279 -25.61 8.39 -60.90
C ASP A 279 -26.47 8.36 -62.16
N GLN A 280 -27.01 9.52 -62.56
CA GLN A 280 -27.81 9.72 -63.76
C GLN A 280 -27.25 10.87 -64.58
N ALA A 281 -27.14 10.67 -65.90
CA ALA A 281 -26.58 11.65 -66.82
C ALA A 281 -27.51 11.84 -68.02
N TYR A 282 -27.94 13.07 -68.27
CA TYR A 282 -28.77 13.41 -69.42
C TYR A 282 -27.92 13.62 -70.67
N THR A 283 -28.44 13.21 -71.83
CA THR A 283 -27.79 13.51 -73.11
C THR A 283 -27.57 15.01 -73.28
N THR A 284 -26.50 15.41 -73.97
CA THR A 284 -26.14 16.80 -74.29
C THR A 284 -25.80 17.72 -73.11
N VAL A 285 -25.67 17.18 -71.89
CA VAL A 285 -25.21 17.91 -70.70
C VAL A 285 -23.81 17.44 -70.31
N ASP A 286 -22.96 18.38 -69.89
CA ASP A 286 -21.61 18.12 -69.39
C ASP A 286 -21.67 17.65 -67.93
N TYR A 287 -21.07 16.50 -67.65
CA TYR A 287 -20.93 16.00 -66.28
C TYR A 287 -19.47 15.77 -65.93
N THR A 288 -19.06 16.33 -64.81
CA THR A 288 -17.72 16.10 -64.26
C THR A 288 -17.77 14.97 -63.24
N TYR A 289 -16.88 14.01 -63.41
CA TYR A 289 -16.58 12.95 -62.45
C TYR A 289 -15.18 13.17 -61.93
N PHE A 290 -14.92 12.82 -60.67
CA PHE A 290 -13.57 12.90 -60.12
C PHE A 290 -13.28 11.74 -59.18
N VAL A 291 -12.00 11.49 -58.94
CA VAL A 291 -11.54 10.48 -57.98
C VAL A 291 -11.54 11.09 -56.57
N GLY A 292 -12.33 10.53 -55.67
CA GLY A 292 -12.31 10.81 -54.24
C GLY A 292 -11.23 9.99 -53.51
N ASN A 293 -10.86 10.42 -52.29
CA ASN A 293 -9.83 9.75 -51.44
C ASN A 293 -8.47 9.54 -52.13
N ARG A 294 -7.93 10.62 -52.72
CA ARG A 294 -6.68 10.62 -53.49
C ARG A 294 -5.43 10.69 -52.61
N SER A 295 -4.34 10.10 -53.08
CA SER A 295 -3.00 10.21 -52.49
C SER A 295 -2.06 11.03 -53.37
N PRO A 296 -1.07 11.74 -52.80
CA PRO A 296 -0.06 12.45 -53.57
C PRO A 296 0.75 11.52 -54.50
N GLY A 297 0.97 11.96 -55.74
CA GLY A 297 1.78 11.22 -56.72
C GLY A 297 1.04 10.10 -57.47
N GLU A 298 -0.27 9.96 -57.27
CA GLU A 298 -1.11 9.07 -58.09
C GLU A 298 -1.29 9.61 -59.51
N THR A 299 -1.29 8.71 -60.51
CA THR A 299 -1.70 9.01 -61.89
C THR A 299 -2.98 8.27 -62.24
N TYR A 300 -3.76 8.86 -63.16
CA TYR A 300 -5.12 8.42 -63.46
C TYR A 300 -5.26 8.15 -64.96
N GLU A 301 -5.90 7.04 -65.29
CA GLU A 301 -6.23 6.65 -66.66
C GLU A 301 -7.71 6.27 -66.70
N TRP A 302 -8.54 7.14 -67.28
CA TRP A 302 -9.99 6.91 -67.38
C TRP A 302 -10.33 5.99 -68.55
N ILE A 303 -11.11 4.94 -68.26
CA ILE A 303 -11.58 3.96 -69.23
C ILE A 303 -13.09 4.22 -69.44
N ILE A 304 -13.39 4.90 -70.55
CA ILE A 304 -14.73 5.45 -70.82
C ILE A 304 -15.46 4.60 -71.88
N PRO A 305 -16.71 4.19 -71.63
CA PRO A 305 -17.48 3.47 -72.62
C PRO A 305 -17.84 4.36 -73.82
N THR A 306 -17.99 3.77 -75.00
CA THR A 306 -18.21 4.47 -76.28
C THR A 306 -19.44 5.38 -76.33
N ASN A 307 -20.36 5.21 -75.37
CA ASN A 307 -21.57 6.02 -75.19
C ASN A 307 -21.34 7.38 -74.53
N PHE A 308 -20.09 7.78 -74.24
CA PHE A 308 -19.75 9.13 -73.82
C PHE A 308 -18.79 9.78 -74.83
N THR A 309 -18.86 11.10 -74.93
CA THR A 309 -17.80 11.94 -75.51
C THR A 309 -16.95 12.45 -74.36
N VAL A 310 -15.63 12.33 -74.46
CA VAL A 310 -14.70 12.97 -73.52
C VAL A 310 -14.54 14.42 -73.91
N VAL A 311 -14.83 15.34 -73.00
CA VAL A 311 -14.65 16.78 -73.19
C VAL A 311 -13.24 17.19 -72.77
N SER A 312 -12.79 16.73 -71.60
CA SER A 312 -11.47 17.05 -71.03
C SER A 312 -11.09 16.05 -69.92
N GLY A 313 -9.83 16.06 -69.47
CA GLY A 313 -9.42 15.41 -68.22
C GLY A 313 -9.10 13.90 -68.29
N LEU A 314 -8.87 13.34 -69.48
CA LEU A 314 -8.68 11.87 -69.65
C LEU A 314 -7.55 11.25 -68.80
N THR A 315 -6.54 12.04 -68.44
CA THR A 315 -5.40 11.62 -67.61
C THR A 315 -5.32 12.37 -66.27
N ASP A 316 -6.35 13.16 -65.95
CA ASP A 316 -6.42 13.93 -64.70
C ASP A 316 -7.27 13.17 -63.66
N PHE A 317 -7.22 13.60 -62.41
CA PHE A 317 -8.09 13.05 -61.36
C PHE A 317 -9.58 13.39 -61.60
N SER A 318 -9.87 14.28 -62.55
CA SER A 318 -11.22 14.67 -62.96
C SER A 318 -11.40 14.49 -64.46
N ILE A 319 -12.61 14.10 -64.89
CA ILE A 319 -12.98 13.96 -66.30
C ILE A 319 -14.35 14.58 -66.54
N THR A 320 -14.48 15.35 -67.62
CA THR A 320 -15.78 15.87 -68.07
C THR A 320 -16.26 15.07 -69.27
N LEU A 321 -17.47 14.53 -69.16
CA LEU A 321 -18.09 13.64 -70.13
C LEU A 321 -19.44 14.17 -70.58
N VAL A 322 -19.74 13.99 -71.87
CA VAL A 322 -21.08 14.22 -72.43
C VAL A 322 -21.68 12.89 -72.85
N PRO A 323 -22.83 12.46 -72.31
CA PRO A 323 -23.50 11.25 -72.76
C PRO A 323 -23.97 11.39 -74.21
N LYS A 324 -23.56 10.43 -75.06
CA LYS A 324 -24.04 10.28 -76.43
C LYS A 324 -25.36 9.51 -76.44
N ARG A 325 -26.21 9.83 -77.41
CA ARG A 325 -27.48 9.13 -77.64
C ARG A 325 -27.23 7.65 -77.93
N ALA A 326 -27.84 6.78 -77.12
CA ALA A 326 -27.70 5.32 -77.23
C ALA A 326 -29.05 4.59 -77.37
N GLY A 327 -30.10 5.29 -77.81
CA GLY A 327 -31.48 4.79 -77.87
C GLY A 327 -32.46 5.74 -77.17
N THR A 328 -33.72 5.31 -77.03
CA THR A 328 -34.78 6.05 -76.32
C THR A 328 -35.01 5.56 -74.89
N ALA A 329 -34.54 4.36 -74.54
CA ALA A 329 -34.65 3.80 -73.20
C ALA A 329 -33.42 4.17 -72.34
N PRO A 330 -33.57 4.34 -71.01
CA PRO A 330 -32.42 4.49 -70.11
C PRO A 330 -31.49 3.29 -70.18
N ASN A 331 -30.18 3.54 -70.19
CA ASN A 331 -29.18 2.47 -70.24
C ASN A 331 -27.96 2.77 -69.36
N THR A 332 -27.69 1.85 -68.44
CA THR A 332 -26.59 1.94 -67.47
C THR A 332 -25.26 1.57 -68.12
N LYS A 333 -24.23 2.36 -67.81
CA LYS A 333 -22.86 2.22 -68.32
C LYS A 333 -21.87 2.35 -67.18
N THR A 334 -20.76 1.62 -67.29
CA THR A 334 -19.71 1.64 -66.27
C THR A 334 -18.57 2.54 -66.70
N ILE A 335 -18.30 3.57 -65.93
CA ILE A 335 -17.06 4.35 -66.01
C ILE A 335 -16.05 3.66 -65.11
N LYS A 336 -14.81 3.50 -65.58
CA LYS A 336 -13.70 3.01 -64.76
C LYS A 336 -12.55 4.00 -64.77
N VAL A 337 -11.75 4.00 -63.73
CA VAL A 337 -10.45 4.66 -63.71
C VAL A 337 -9.42 3.72 -63.12
N LYS A 338 -8.29 3.64 -63.80
CA LYS A 338 -7.09 2.96 -63.34
C LYS A 338 -6.22 3.99 -62.64
N ILE A 339 -5.89 3.72 -61.39
CA ILE A 339 -5.08 4.56 -60.50
C ILE A 339 -3.75 3.86 -60.35
N THR A 340 -2.66 4.52 -60.73
CA THR A 340 -1.31 4.04 -60.46
C THR A 340 -0.76 4.81 -59.26
N LYS A 341 -0.52 4.11 -58.16
CA LYS A 341 0.03 4.71 -56.93
C LYS A 341 1.51 5.02 -57.10
N SER A 342 2.04 5.89 -56.23
CA SER A 342 3.46 6.28 -56.21
C SER A 342 4.43 5.12 -55.98
N ASN A 343 3.97 4.03 -55.35
CA ASN A 343 4.73 2.78 -55.16
C ASN A 343 4.63 1.81 -56.36
N GLY A 344 3.94 2.17 -57.44
CA GLY A 344 3.74 1.35 -58.63
C GLY A 344 2.55 0.38 -58.57
N GLU A 345 1.83 0.32 -57.44
CA GLU A 345 0.62 -0.50 -57.32
C GLU A 345 -0.51 0.07 -58.20
N ILE A 346 -1.24 -0.81 -58.89
CA ILE A 346 -2.34 -0.42 -59.79
C ILE A 346 -3.67 -0.85 -59.17
N LEU A 347 -4.57 0.11 -58.99
CA LEU A 347 -5.96 -0.09 -58.56
C LEU A 347 -6.91 0.29 -59.70
N THR A 348 -8.02 -0.43 -59.87
CA THR A 348 -9.09 0.00 -60.78
C THR A 348 -10.39 0.13 -60.00
N ILE A 349 -11.01 1.31 -60.10
CA ILE A 349 -12.31 1.59 -59.49
C ILE A 349 -13.35 1.87 -60.57
N SER A 350 -14.63 1.70 -60.24
CA SER A 350 -15.71 1.81 -61.23
C SER A 350 -16.97 2.43 -60.65
N LYS A 351 -17.73 3.14 -61.49
CA LYS A 351 -19.06 3.68 -61.18
C LYS A 351 -20.04 3.36 -62.28
N GLN A 352 -21.24 2.95 -61.89
CA GLN A 352 -22.37 2.79 -62.81
C GLN A 352 -23.09 4.13 -62.97
N VAL A 353 -23.36 4.52 -64.22
CA VAL A 353 -24.06 5.74 -64.58
C VAL A 353 -25.20 5.38 -65.52
N THR A 354 -26.41 5.80 -65.18
CA THR A 354 -27.59 5.60 -66.03
C THR A 354 -27.75 6.79 -66.96
N ILE A 355 -27.63 6.55 -68.26
CA ILE A 355 -27.84 7.57 -69.28
C ILE A 355 -29.34 7.71 -69.52
N ILE A 356 -29.86 8.94 -69.42
CA ILE A 356 -31.27 9.25 -69.65
C ILE A 356 -31.39 10.16 -70.88
N TYR A 357 -32.30 9.80 -71.78
CA TYR A 357 -32.62 10.62 -72.93
C TYR A 357 -33.51 11.78 -72.53
N CYS A 358 -33.14 12.99 -72.95
CA CYS A 358 -33.86 14.21 -72.61
C CYS A 358 -33.86 15.15 -73.81
N LEU A 359 -35.05 15.52 -74.31
CA LEU A 359 -35.21 16.46 -75.43
C LEU A 359 -35.15 17.93 -74.97
N ASN A 360 -35.50 18.21 -73.71
CA ASN A 360 -35.57 19.56 -73.10
C ASN A 360 -35.13 19.49 -71.63
N CYS A 361 -33.85 19.29 -71.34
CA CYS A 361 -33.39 19.21 -69.96
C CYS A 361 -33.25 20.60 -69.32
N PRO A 362 -33.58 20.75 -68.01
CA PRO A 362 -33.27 21.97 -67.28
C PRO A 362 -31.75 22.11 -67.22
N ILE A 363 -31.26 23.27 -67.70
CA ILE A 363 -29.85 23.68 -67.66
C ILE A 363 -29.46 24.00 -66.22
#